data_AF-A0A4R2KGU0-F1
#
_entry.id   AF-A0A4R2KGU0-F1
#
_cell.length_a   1.000
_cell.length_b   1.000
_cell.length_c   1.000
_cell.angle_alpha   90.00
_cell.angle_beta   90.00
_cell.angle_gamma   90.00
#
_symmetry.space_group_name_H-M   'P 1'
#
loop_
_entity.id
_entity.type
_entity.pdbx_description
1 polymer ?
#
loop_
_entity_poly.entity_id
_entity_poly.type
_entity_poly.pdbx_seq_one_letter_code
_entity_poly.pdbx_strand_id
1 'polypeptide(L)'
;MKNRKKFLIWLLFFVTIFLNVMGIYTLVELNSTDSNIVRKQAIKGAINVGEDILEQKKLIMLNGEWEFYPNNFYYPKDFIHNQGENKILLQFPGSWEGMKYHNKTLNSNGYGTYRLIIKSEMLSKEVGMLFSSAPAEAYRVYVNGEEAFSVGNPGTNKENTIQEYKTQLYHF
;
A
#
# COMPACT_ATOMS: atom_id res chain seq x y z
N MET A 1 32.63 -49.52 22.59
CA MET A 1 31.49 -49.36 21.65
C MET A 1 30.15 -48.93 22.31
N LYS A 2 29.75 -49.48 23.47
CA LYS A 2 28.44 -49.22 24.11
C LYS A 2 28.18 -47.73 24.47
N ASN A 3 29.20 -47.00 24.93
CA ASN A 3 29.07 -45.59 25.32
C ASN A 3 28.89 -44.64 24.13
N ARG A 4 29.48 -44.95 22.96
CA ARG A 4 29.28 -44.16 21.73
C ARG A 4 27.84 -44.23 21.24
N LYS A 5 27.21 -45.42 21.26
CA LYS A 5 25.80 -45.59 20.87
C LYS A 5 24.85 -44.82 21.80
N LYS A 6 25.08 -44.86 23.12
CA LYS A 6 24.30 -44.09 24.09
C LYS A 6 24.44 -42.58 23.87
N PHE A 7 25.66 -42.09 23.62
CA PHE A 7 25.91 -40.69 23.31
C PHE A 7 25.17 -40.25 22.03
N LEU A 8 25.23 -41.04 20.96
CA LEU A 8 24.51 -40.77 19.72
C LEU A 8 22.99 -40.72 19.91
N ILE A 9 22.41 -41.61 20.73
CA ILE A 9 20.97 -41.59 21.03
C ILE A 9 20.59 -40.30 21.78
N TRP A 10 21.36 -39.90 22.80
CA TRP A 10 21.12 -38.66 23.52
C TRP A 10 21.30 -37.43 22.62
N LEU A 11 22.32 -37.42 21.76
CA LEU A 11 22.54 -36.36 20.79
C LEU A 11 21.34 -36.20 19.85
N LEU A 12 20.85 -37.30 19.27
CA LEU A 12 19.67 -37.27 18.40
C LEU A 12 18.41 -36.80 19.15
N PHE A 13 18.25 -37.19 20.41
CA PHE A 13 17.14 -36.73 21.26
C PHE A 13 17.19 -35.20 21.47
N PHE A 14 18.35 -34.66 21.84
CA PHE A 14 18.51 -33.22 22.04
C PHE A 14 18.39 -32.42 20.74
N VAL A 15 18.92 -32.92 19.63
CA VAL A 15 18.76 -32.29 18.31
C VAL A 15 17.28 -32.25 17.92
N THR A 16 16.54 -33.34 18.15
CA THR A 16 15.10 -33.39 17.87
C THR A 16 14.34 -32.37 18.71
N ILE A 17 14.62 -32.27 20.02
CA ILE A 17 14.01 -31.25 20.88
C ILE A 17 14.33 -29.84 20.39
N PHE A 18 15.60 -29.58 20.07
CA PHE A 18 16.04 -28.28 19.59
C PHE A 18 15.30 -27.86 18.30
N LEU A 19 15.17 -28.78 17.33
CA LEU A 19 14.42 -28.51 16.10
C LEU A 19 12.93 -28.23 16.36
N ASN A 20 12.30 -28.94 17.31
CA ASN A 20 10.92 -28.67 17.69
C ASN A 20 10.75 -27.31 18.38
N VAL A 21 11.65 -26.95 19.30
CA VAL A 21 11.64 -25.64 19.97
C VAL A 21 11.86 -24.51 18.97
N MET A 22 12.82 -24.66 18.06
CA MET A 22 13.07 -23.69 16.99
C MET A 22 11.85 -23.56 16.07
N GLY A 23 11.21 -24.67 15.71
CA GLY A 23 9.98 -24.67 14.90
C GLY A 23 8.79 -24.00 15.59
N ILE A 24 8.63 -24.19 16.91
CA ILE A 24 7.59 -23.48 17.67
C ILE A 24 7.90 -21.98 17.72
N TYR A 25 9.16 -21.59 17.92
CA TYR A 25 9.56 -20.19 17.94
C TYR A 25 9.25 -19.48 16.61
N THR A 26 9.60 -20.10 15.48
CA THR A 26 9.29 -19.53 14.15
C THR A 26 7.78 -19.48 13.90
N LEU A 27 7.00 -20.47 14.35
CA LEU A 27 5.53 -20.43 14.25
C LEU A 27 4.91 -19.33 15.10
N VAL A 28 5.45 -19.04 16.29
CA VAL A 28 4.99 -17.92 17.13
C VAL A 28 5.29 -16.59 16.45
N GLU A 29 6.46 -16.43 15.87
CA GLU A 29 6.86 -15.20 15.19
C GLU A 29 6.10 -14.98 13.86
N LEU A 30 5.73 -16.05 13.16
CA LEU A 30 4.83 -15.98 11.99
C LEU A 30 3.40 -15.61 12.38
N ASN A 31 2.96 -15.99 13.59
CA ASN A 31 1.62 -15.70 14.10
C ASN A 31 1.53 -14.41 14.93
N SER A 32 2.66 -13.81 15.33
CA SER A 32 2.71 -12.43 15.83
C SER A 32 2.43 -11.50 14.66
N THR A 33 1.15 -11.43 14.29
CA THR A 33 0.64 -10.36 13.46
C THR A 33 0.99 -9.07 14.18
N ASP A 34 1.73 -8.19 13.53
CA ASP A 34 2.05 -6.87 14.05
C ASP A 34 0.72 -6.19 14.40
N SER A 35 0.36 -6.20 15.69
CA SER A 35 -1.00 -5.89 16.15
C SER A 35 -1.38 -4.44 15.85
N ASN A 36 -0.37 -3.64 15.51
CA ASN A 36 -0.44 -2.24 15.16
C ASN A 36 -0.76 -2.01 13.66
N ILE A 37 -0.70 -3.01 12.79
CA ILE A 37 -0.98 -2.87 11.35
C ILE A 37 -2.23 -3.65 10.97
N VAL A 38 -3.25 -2.94 10.50
CA VAL A 38 -4.45 -3.54 9.93
C VAL A 38 -4.30 -3.71 8.43
N ARG A 39 -4.30 -4.97 7.99
CA ARG A 39 -4.25 -5.35 6.58
C ARG A 39 -5.67 -5.50 6.03
N LYS A 40 -6.26 -4.37 5.64
CA LYS A 40 -7.45 -4.33 4.80
C LYS A 40 -7.05 -4.01 3.37
N GLN A 41 -7.81 -4.52 2.41
CA GLN A 41 -7.61 -4.17 1.01
C GLN A 41 -8.72 -3.23 0.53
N ALA A 42 -8.34 -2.22 -0.24
CA ALA A 42 -9.26 -1.43 -1.02
C ALA A 42 -9.91 -2.33 -2.09
N ILE A 43 -11.21 -2.18 -2.29
CA ILE A 43 -12.00 -2.93 -3.28
C ILE A 43 -12.77 -1.90 -4.09
N LYS A 44 -12.67 -1.96 -5.42
CA LYS A 44 -13.36 -1.04 -6.34
C LYS A 44 -13.14 0.44 -6.00
N GLY A 45 -11.91 0.82 -5.62
CA GLY A 45 -11.56 2.21 -5.34
C GLY A 45 -11.99 2.73 -3.97
N ALA A 46 -12.43 1.86 -3.05
CA ALA A 46 -12.80 2.26 -1.70
C ALA A 46 -12.28 1.31 -0.62
N ILE A 47 -12.02 1.85 0.57
CA ILE A 47 -11.66 1.09 1.77
C ILE A 47 -12.49 1.55 2.97
N ASN A 48 -13.03 0.59 3.73
CA ASN A 48 -13.82 0.86 4.94
C ASN A 48 -12.93 0.72 6.18
N VAL A 49 -12.74 1.85 6.87
CA VAL A 49 -11.96 1.92 8.10
C VAL A 49 -12.92 1.94 9.29
N GLY A 50 -12.77 0.96 10.17
CA GLY A 50 -13.56 0.84 11.39
C GLY A 50 -13.05 1.81 12.46
N GLU A 51 -13.94 2.20 13.36
CA GLU A 51 -13.64 3.15 14.43
C GLU A 51 -12.59 2.60 15.41
N ASP A 52 -12.70 1.30 15.72
CA ASP A 52 -11.81 0.57 16.61
C ASP A 52 -10.33 0.68 16.21
N ILE A 53 -10.08 0.76 14.90
CA ILE A 53 -8.74 0.87 14.32
C ILE A 53 -8.14 2.26 14.57
N LEU A 54 -8.93 3.31 14.38
CA LEU A 54 -8.49 4.70 14.58
C LEU A 54 -8.29 5.00 16.07
N GLU A 55 -9.18 4.51 16.94
CA GLU A 55 -9.06 4.67 18.39
C GLU A 55 -7.79 4.01 18.95
N GLN A 56 -7.45 2.83 18.42
CA GLN A 56 -6.23 2.11 18.80
C GLN A 56 -4.97 2.66 18.10
N LYS A 57 -5.08 3.76 17.35
CA LYS A 57 -3.98 4.39 16.59
C LYS A 57 -3.21 3.41 15.69
N LYS A 58 -3.93 2.47 15.09
CA LYS A 58 -3.34 1.45 14.22
C LYS A 58 -3.08 2.02 12.83
N LEU A 59 -2.00 1.55 12.23
CA LEU A 59 -1.67 1.81 10.83
C LEU A 59 -2.58 0.98 9.92
N ILE A 60 -3.08 1.61 8.85
CA ILE A 60 -3.90 0.94 7.86
C ILE A 60 -3.15 0.96 6.54
N MET A 61 -2.87 -0.21 5.99
CA MET A 61 -2.32 -0.30 4.64
C MET A 61 -3.41 0.08 3.65
N LEU A 62 -3.18 1.12 2.86
CA LEU A 62 -4.08 1.54 1.78
C LEU A 62 -3.91 0.68 0.51
N ASN A 63 -3.45 -0.56 0.63
CA ASN A 63 -3.23 -1.46 -0.50
C ASN A 63 -4.57 -1.96 -1.07
N GLY A 64 -4.61 -2.35 -2.34
CA GLY A 64 -5.82 -2.91 -2.95
C GLY A 64 -6.14 -2.29 -4.30
N GLU A 65 -7.37 -2.45 -4.75
CA GLU A 65 -7.87 -1.87 -6.00
C GLU A 65 -8.18 -0.38 -5.84
N TRP A 66 -7.38 0.46 -6.47
CA TRP A 66 -7.62 1.90 -6.59
C TRP A 66 -8.26 2.21 -7.95
N GLU A 67 -8.97 3.33 -8.05
CA GLU A 67 -9.31 3.87 -9.36
C GLU A 67 -8.07 4.48 -9.99
N PHE A 68 -7.81 4.16 -11.25
CA PHE A 68 -6.74 4.75 -12.04
C PHE A 68 -7.31 5.33 -13.34
N TYR A 69 -6.89 6.55 -13.64
CA TYR A 69 -7.32 7.34 -14.80
C TYR A 69 -6.10 7.60 -15.69
N PRO A 70 -5.84 6.75 -16.70
CA PRO A 70 -4.67 6.88 -17.56
C PRO A 70 -4.72 8.15 -18.41
N ASN A 71 -3.57 8.77 -18.65
CA ASN A 71 -3.36 9.94 -19.50
C ASN A 71 -4.23 11.16 -19.14
N ASN A 72 -4.63 11.28 -17.88
CA ASN A 72 -5.43 12.40 -17.39
C ASN A 72 -4.93 12.82 -16.00
N PHE A 73 -4.63 14.11 -15.85
CA PHE A 73 -4.46 14.74 -14.55
C PHE A 73 -5.79 15.36 -14.12
N TYR A 74 -6.45 14.71 -13.16
CA TYR A 74 -7.66 15.22 -12.54
C TYR A 74 -7.32 15.88 -11.22
N TYR A 75 -7.95 17.03 -11.02
CA TYR A 75 -7.98 17.74 -9.75
C TYR A 75 -9.25 17.37 -8.98
N PRO A 76 -9.30 17.59 -7.65
CA PRO A 76 -10.47 17.20 -6.87
C PRO A 76 -11.81 17.75 -7.39
N LYS A 77 -11.81 18.99 -7.88
CA LYS A 77 -12.98 19.64 -8.48
C LYS A 77 -13.50 18.93 -9.74
N ASP A 78 -12.66 18.22 -10.47
CA ASP A 78 -13.06 17.54 -11.71
C ASP A 78 -13.95 16.34 -11.40
N PHE A 79 -13.80 15.72 -10.23
CA PHE A 79 -14.63 14.60 -9.77
C PHE A 79 -16.03 15.01 -9.30
N ILE A 80 -16.35 16.31 -9.23
CA ILE A 80 -17.71 16.80 -8.96
C ILE A 80 -18.63 16.50 -10.15
N HIS A 81 -18.11 16.68 -11.37
CA HIS A 81 -18.86 16.50 -12.61
C HIS A 81 -18.49 15.23 -13.37
N ASN A 82 -17.29 14.67 -13.13
CA ASN A 82 -16.78 13.51 -13.83
C ASN A 82 -16.84 12.27 -12.91
N GLN A 83 -17.98 11.58 -12.90
CA GLN A 83 -18.26 10.45 -12.00
C GLN A 83 -17.67 9.10 -12.48
N GLY A 84 -16.49 9.12 -13.10
CA GLY A 84 -15.76 7.89 -13.40
C GLY A 84 -15.97 7.31 -14.80
N GLU A 85 -16.18 8.15 -15.80
CA GLU A 85 -15.95 7.71 -17.18
C GLU A 85 -14.46 7.38 -17.36
N ASN A 86 -14.17 6.25 -18.01
CA ASN A 86 -12.82 5.85 -18.43
C ASN A 86 -11.82 5.55 -17.28
N LYS A 87 -12.28 5.12 -16.11
CA LYS A 87 -11.38 4.55 -15.07
C LYS A 87 -11.10 3.07 -15.30
N ILE A 88 -9.95 2.60 -14.83
CA ILE A 88 -9.68 1.19 -14.59
C ILE A 88 -9.45 0.96 -13.10
N LEU A 89 -9.71 -0.27 -12.63
CA LEU A 89 -9.30 -0.68 -11.28
C LEU A 89 -7.89 -1.25 -11.36
N LEU A 90 -6.98 -0.68 -10.58
CA LEU A 90 -5.57 -1.07 -10.55
C LEU A 90 -5.17 -1.46 -9.14
N GLN A 91 -4.45 -2.58 -9.01
CA GLN A 91 -3.85 -2.97 -7.75
C GLN A 91 -2.74 -1.96 -7.40
N PHE A 92 -2.86 -1.35 -6.21
CA PHE A 92 -1.86 -0.45 -5.65
C PHE A 92 -1.28 -1.04 -4.36
N PRO A 93 0.05 -0.98 -4.15
CA PRO A 93 1.06 -0.66 -5.16
C PRO A 93 1.06 -1.71 -6.29
N GLY A 94 1.34 -1.27 -7.51
CA GLY A 94 1.37 -2.11 -8.70
C GLY A 94 1.57 -1.30 -9.98
N SER A 95 1.94 -1.97 -11.07
CA SER A 95 2.17 -1.35 -12.38
C SER A 95 0.90 -1.38 -13.22
N TRP A 96 0.62 -0.29 -13.95
CA TRP A 96 -0.43 -0.25 -14.98
C TRP A 96 0.02 -0.84 -16.33
N GLU A 97 1.30 -1.20 -16.48
CA GLU A 97 1.83 -1.77 -17.72
C GLU A 97 1.07 -3.04 -18.10
N GLY A 98 0.71 -3.17 -19.37
CA GLY A 98 -0.05 -4.32 -19.87
C GLY A 98 -1.57 -4.21 -19.70
N MET A 99 -2.06 -3.25 -18.92
CA MET A 99 -3.50 -3.04 -18.74
C MET A 99 -4.15 -2.52 -20.02
N LYS A 100 -5.41 -2.89 -20.26
CA LYS A 100 -6.18 -2.45 -21.42
C LYS A 100 -6.95 -1.17 -21.13
N TYR A 101 -6.84 -0.20 -22.03
CA TYR A 101 -7.54 1.08 -21.96
C TYR A 101 -7.86 1.59 -23.39
N HIS A 102 -9.15 1.81 -23.69
CA HIS A 102 -9.63 2.27 -25.02
C HIS A 102 -8.96 1.55 -26.21
N ASN A 103 -9.01 0.21 -26.22
CA ASN A 103 -8.41 -0.67 -27.24
C ASN A 103 -6.87 -0.62 -27.34
N LYS A 104 -6.19 0.10 -26.44
CA LYS A 104 -4.73 0.14 -26.33
C LYS A 104 -4.26 -0.61 -25.09
N THR A 105 -3.03 -1.12 -25.16
CA THR A 105 -2.31 -1.62 -23.99
C THR A 105 -1.49 -0.46 -23.42
N LEU A 106 -1.58 -0.22 -22.12
CA LEU A 106 -0.78 0.80 -21.45
C LEU A 106 0.68 0.37 -21.34
N ASN A 107 1.60 1.31 -21.58
CA ASN A 107 3.04 1.18 -21.32
C ASN A 107 3.32 1.60 -19.87
N SER A 108 4.40 1.13 -19.24
CA SER A 108 4.89 1.63 -17.96
C SER A 108 5.18 3.13 -17.97
N ASN A 109 5.59 3.69 -19.12
CA ASN A 109 5.75 5.12 -19.29
C ASN A 109 4.40 5.81 -19.55
N GLY A 110 4.12 6.85 -18.77
CA GLY A 110 2.92 7.65 -18.92
C GLY A 110 2.64 8.50 -17.69
N TYR A 111 1.44 9.04 -17.64
CA TYR A 111 0.93 9.82 -16.52
C TYR A 111 -0.54 9.48 -16.28
N GLY A 112 -1.05 9.79 -15.11
CA GLY A 112 -2.43 9.53 -14.78
C GLY A 112 -2.77 9.96 -13.36
N THR A 113 -4.04 9.75 -12.99
CA THR A 113 -4.55 10.06 -11.65
C THR A 113 -4.97 8.79 -10.95
N TYR A 114 -4.52 8.64 -9.71
CA TYR A 114 -5.00 7.63 -8.79
C TYR A 114 -6.05 8.23 -7.85
N ARG A 115 -7.08 7.44 -7.52
CA ARG A 115 -8.10 7.84 -6.55
C ARG A 115 -8.51 6.68 -5.67
N LEU A 116 -8.56 6.95 -4.36
CA LEU A 116 -9.06 6.05 -3.34
C LEU A 116 -10.06 6.81 -2.45
N ILE A 117 -11.18 6.17 -2.13
CA ILE A 117 -12.16 6.67 -1.16
C ILE A 117 -11.95 5.93 0.16
N ILE A 118 -11.55 6.65 1.20
CA ILE A 118 -11.46 6.11 2.56
C ILE A 118 -12.77 6.46 3.27
N LYS A 119 -13.56 5.45 3.61
CA LYS A 119 -14.81 5.60 4.35
C LYS A 119 -14.54 5.37 5.84
N SER A 120 -14.82 6.38 6.65
CA SER A 120 -14.75 6.30 8.11
C SER A 120 -15.68 7.33 8.73
N GLU A 121 -16.33 6.95 9.83
CA GLU A 121 -17.26 7.80 10.59
C GLU A 121 -16.52 8.79 11.52
N MET A 122 -15.20 8.63 11.71
CA MET A 122 -14.38 9.43 12.64
C MET A 122 -13.21 10.20 11.97
N LEU A 123 -13.31 10.59 10.70
CA LEU A 123 -12.29 11.45 10.05
C LEU A 123 -12.17 12.86 10.67
N SER A 124 -12.88 13.16 11.76
CA SER A 124 -12.72 14.38 12.56
C SER A 124 -11.53 14.33 13.53
N LYS A 125 -10.86 13.18 13.67
CA LYS A 125 -9.61 13.03 14.45
C LYS A 125 -8.42 13.22 13.52
N GLU A 126 -7.36 13.85 14.03
CA GLU A 126 -6.09 14.04 13.31
C GLU A 126 -5.53 12.69 12.84
N VAL A 127 -5.44 12.51 11.51
CA VAL A 127 -4.92 11.31 10.86
C VAL A 127 -3.72 11.65 10.00
N GLY A 128 -2.77 10.72 9.92
CA GLY A 128 -1.58 10.85 9.09
C GLY A 128 -1.65 9.93 7.86
N MET A 129 -1.24 10.43 6.70
CA MET A 129 -0.96 9.63 5.51
C MET A 129 0.54 9.61 5.23
N LEU A 130 1.08 8.39 5.08
CA LEU A 130 2.49 8.15 4.79
C LEU A 130 2.63 7.39 3.48
N PHE A 131 3.47 7.90 2.58
CA PHE A 131 4.02 7.12 1.47
C PHE A 131 5.43 6.67 1.84
N SER A 132 5.57 5.40 2.23
CA SER A 132 6.87 4.83 2.63
C SER A 132 7.84 4.65 1.45
N SER A 133 7.31 4.63 0.22
CA SER A 133 8.05 4.64 -1.04
C SER A 133 7.38 5.58 -2.04
N ALA A 134 8.18 6.23 -2.88
CA ALA A 134 7.65 7.09 -3.93
C ALA A 134 6.76 6.27 -4.89
N PRO A 135 5.47 6.64 -5.06
CA PRO A 135 4.55 5.93 -5.96
C PRO A 135 4.80 6.22 -7.45
N ALA A 136 5.54 7.30 -7.74
CA ALA A 136 5.92 7.75 -9.07
C ALA A 136 7.15 8.66 -8.99
N GLU A 137 7.77 8.96 -10.12
CA GLU A 137 8.96 9.84 -10.21
C GLU A 137 8.64 11.30 -9.88
N ALA A 138 7.39 11.72 -10.08
CA ALA A 138 6.86 13.02 -9.68
C ALA A 138 5.35 12.88 -9.47
N TYR A 139 4.81 13.48 -8.41
CA TYR A 139 3.40 13.33 -8.07
C TYR A 139 2.90 14.45 -7.16
N ARG A 140 1.58 14.60 -7.13
CA ARG A 140 0.87 15.51 -6.24
C ARG A 140 -0.26 14.76 -5.55
N VAL A 141 -0.42 14.99 -4.26
CA VAL A 141 -1.42 14.33 -3.42
C VAL A 141 -2.46 15.35 -2.99
N TYR A 142 -3.72 14.97 -3.13
CA TYR A 142 -4.86 15.73 -2.65
C TYR A 142 -5.62 14.91 -1.61
N VAL A 143 -6.02 15.55 -0.53
CA VAL A 143 -6.83 14.93 0.53
C VAL A 143 -8.04 15.82 0.77
N ASN A 144 -9.24 15.24 0.73
CA ASN A 144 -10.51 15.95 0.96
C ASN A 144 -10.72 17.22 0.12
N GLY A 145 -10.10 17.31 -1.07
CA GLY A 145 -10.22 18.47 -1.95
C GLY A 145 -9.05 19.45 -1.90
N GLU A 146 -8.20 19.36 -0.88
CA GLU A 146 -7.07 20.25 -0.66
C GLU A 146 -5.76 19.59 -1.10
N GLU A 147 -4.81 20.40 -1.56
CA GLU A 147 -3.46 19.91 -1.89
C GLU A 147 -2.71 19.64 -0.60
N ALA A 148 -2.38 18.37 -0.36
CA ALA A 148 -1.64 17.93 0.81
C ALA A 148 -0.14 18.23 0.65
N PHE A 149 0.45 17.72 -0.44
CA PHE A 149 1.85 17.93 -0.80
C PHE A 149 2.13 17.52 -2.24
N SER A 150 3.29 17.94 -2.76
CA SER A 150 3.84 17.53 -4.04
C SER A 150 5.29 17.10 -3.92
N VAL A 151 5.71 16.16 -4.76
CA VAL A 151 7.10 15.74 -4.92
C VAL A 151 7.46 15.90 -6.40
N GLY A 152 8.45 16.76 -6.68
CA GLY A 152 8.79 17.15 -8.05
C GLY A 152 7.67 17.93 -8.75
N ASN A 153 7.61 17.83 -10.08
CA ASN A 153 6.55 18.38 -10.93
C ASN A 153 6.05 17.30 -11.90
N PRO A 154 4.86 16.72 -11.70
CA PRO A 154 4.31 15.74 -12.63
C PRO A 154 3.96 16.40 -13.96
N GLY A 155 4.58 15.91 -15.03
CA GLY A 155 4.37 16.37 -16.39
C GLY A 155 3.69 15.31 -17.27
N THR A 156 3.26 15.72 -18.46
CA THR A 156 2.68 14.82 -19.48
C THR A 156 3.73 14.25 -20.43
N ASN A 157 4.98 14.72 -20.33
CA ASN A 157 6.13 14.26 -21.10
C ASN A 157 7.43 14.50 -20.31
N LYS A 158 8.57 14.09 -20.89
CA LYS A 158 9.88 14.21 -20.24
C LYS A 158 10.32 15.67 -20.03
N GLU A 159 9.97 16.58 -20.94
CA GLU A 159 10.43 17.97 -20.91
C GLU A 159 9.74 18.78 -19.80
N ASN A 160 8.50 18.44 -19.45
CA ASN A 160 7.73 19.13 -18.41
C ASN A 160 7.66 18.35 -17.09
N THR A 161 8.36 17.23 -16.97
CA THR A 161 8.45 16.45 -15.72
C THR A 161 9.72 16.80 -14.96
N ILE A 162 9.58 17.17 -13.69
CA ILE A 162 10.71 17.34 -12.77
C ILE A 162 10.63 16.21 -11.75
N GLN A 163 11.58 15.29 -11.79
CA GLN A 163 11.59 14.14 -10.90
C GLN A 163 12.16 14.49 -9.54
N GLU A 164 11.61 13.91 -8.48
CA GLU A 164 12.13 14.03 -7.12
C GLU A 164 11.73 12.80 -6.30
N TYR A 165 12.55 12.44 -5.30
CA TYR A 165 12.29 11.30 -4.43
C TYR A 165 12.31 11.75 -2.97
N LYS A 166 11.13 11.83 -2.36
CA LYS A 166 10.96 12.23 -0.95
C LYS A 166 9.90 11.38 -0.27
N THR A 167 10.21 10.90 0.93
CA THR A 167 9.21 10.38 1.86
C THR A 167 8.41 11.56 2.41
N GLN A 168 7.08 11.45 2.41
CA GLN A 168 6.18 12.48 2.88
C GLN A 168 5.18 11.89 3.87
N LEU A 169 5.09 12.53 5.04
CA LEU A 169 4.06 12.29 6.04
C LEU A 169 3.20 13.56 6.10
N TYR A 170 1.90 13.41 5.90
CA TYR A 170 0.95 14.51 5.92
C TYR A 170 -0.15 14.25 6.94
N HIS A 171 -0.43 15.24 7.79
CA HIS A 171 -1.46 15.19 8.82
C HIS A 171 -2.67 16.03 8.39
N PHE A 172 -3.88 15.52 8.60
CA PHE A 172 -5.15 16.19 8.28
C PHE A 172 -6.29 15.74 9.19
#